data_AF-A0A8K0IFG1-F1
#
_entry.id   AF-A0A8K0IFG1-F1
#
_cell.length_a   1.000
_cell.length_b   1.000
_cell.length_c   1.000
_cell.angle_alpha   90.00
_cell.angle_beta   90.00
_cell.angle_gamma   90.00
#
_symmetry.space_group_name_H-M   'P 1'
#
loop_
_entity.id
_entity.type
_entity.pdbx_description
1 polymer ?
#
loop_
_entity_poly.entity_id
_entity_poly.type
_entity_poly.pdbx_seq_one_letter_code
_entity_poly.pdbx_strand_id
1 'polypeptide(L)'
;MHAKGGINNNEVTEQNTQQCKFESASMSGKIESLEASKRKLLAESLESCSVEELHEIEGKLEQSLRNIRGRKNQLLGEQIARLKEKEQTLKKENTLLQEKCKLQSQPPLADLEEAVPYEQDGQHNEVETELFIGCPGRGRINCMSQS
;
A
#
# COMPACT_ATOMS: atom_id res chain seq x y z
N MET A 1 -50.10 33.80 50.33
CA MET A 1 -49.02 34.26 49.44
C MET A 1 -47.92 33.22 49.49
N HIS A 2 -47.67 32.55 48.37
CA HIS A 2 -46.60 31.57 48.22
C HIS A 2 -45.28 32.25 47.85
N ALA A 3 -44.19 31.50 48.01
CA ALA A 3 -42.80 31.79 47.64
C ALA A 3 -41.98 32.42 48.76
N LYS A 4 -40.76 31.96 49.08
CA LYS A 4 -39.72 31.44 48.18
C LYS A 4 -38.77 30.54 49.00
N GLY A 5 -38.58 29.29 48.59
CA GLY A 5 -37.43 28.49 49.04
C GLY A 5 -36.17 29.06 48.37
N GLY A 6 -35.26 29.61 49.17
CA GLY A 6 -33.95 30.04 48.70
C GLY A 6 -33.09 28.81 48.46
N ILE A 7 -32.55 28.68 47.24
CA ILE A 7 -31.57 27.64 46.93
C ILE A 7 -30.23 28.09 47.53
N ASN A 8 -29.72 27.31 48.48
CA ASN A 8 -28.44 27.57 49.15
C ASN A 8 -27.29 27.18 48.21
N ASN A 9 -26.73 28.15 47.49
CA ASN A 9 -25.70 27.92 46.47
C ASN A 9 -24.44 27.17 46.97
N ASN A 10 -24.12 27.26 48.26
CA ASN A 10 -22.94 26.59 48.86
C ASN A 10 -23.11 25.06 48.92
N GLU A 11 -24.31 24.58 49.24
CA GLU A 11 -24.65 23.15 49.30
C GLU A 11 -24.62 22.52 47.91
N VAL A 12 -25.12 23.26 46.91
CA VAL A 12 -25.08 22.86 45.50
C VAL A 12 -23.65 22.79 44.97
N THR A 13 -22.78 23.73 45.33
CA THR A 13 -21.36 23.69 44.93
C THR A 13 -20.58 22.56 45.58
N GLU A 14 -20.89 22.20 46.83
CA GLU A 14 -20.25 21.09 47.52
C GLU A 14 -20.69 19.74 46.93
N GLN A 15 -22.00 19.57 46.67
CA GLN A 15 -22.54 18.39 45.99
C GLN A 15 -21.95 18.22 44.58
N ASN A 16 -21.88 19.30 43.79
CA ASN A 16 -21.25 19.26 42.46
C ASN A 16 -19.76 18.89 42.53
N THR A 17 -19.05 19.37 43.55
CA THR A 17 -17.63 19.02 43.77
C THR A 17 -17.47 17.55 44.16
N GLN A 18 -18.34 17.02 45.02
CA GLN A 18 -18.35 15.60 45.39
C GLN A 18 -18.71 14.70 44.20
N GLN A 19 -19.70 15.10 43.39
CA GLN A 19 -20.09 14.40 42.17
C GLN A 19 -18.92 14.34 41.18
N CYS A 20 -18.26 15.47 40.91
CA CYS A 20 -17.11 15.54 40.02
C CYS A 20 -15.95 14.62 40.50
N LYS A 21 -15.69 14.59 41.82
CA LYS A 21 -14.69 13.68 42.40
C LYS A 21 -15.06 12.21 42.19
N PHE A 22 -16.34 11.85 42.39
CA PHE A 22 -16.81 10.49 42.17
C PHE A 22 -16.70 10.08 40.69
N GLU A 23 -17.13 10.95 39.78
CA GLU A 23 -17.02 10.72 38.34
C GLU A 23 -15.56 10.55 37.90
N SER A 24 -14.66 11.39 38.41
CA SER A 24 -13.22 11.29 38.16
C SER A 24 -12.63 9.96 38.66
N ALA A 25 -12.95 9.56 39.89
CA ALA A 25 -12.51 8.27 40.45
C ALA A 25 -13.08 7.09 39.64
N SER A 26 -14.33 7.17 39.22
CA SER A 26 -14.98 6.18 38.35
C SER A 26 -14.26 6.07 37.00
N MET A 27 -13.87 7.19 36.39
CA MET A 27 -13.10 7.18 35.14
C MET A 27 -11.71 6.59 35.33
N SER A 28 -11.01 6.96 36.41
CA SER A 28 -9.70 6.37 36.75
C SER A 28 -9.79 4.84 36.85
N GLY A 29 -10.77 4.33 37.60
CA GLY A 29 -10.96 2.88 37.72
C GLY A 29 -11.26 2.17 36.39
N LYS A 30 -12.01 2.81 35.48
CA LYS A 30 -12.23 2.27 34.13
C LYS A 30 -10.94 2.21 33.31
N ILE A 31 -10.12 3.26 33.37
CA ILE A 31 -8.83 3.32 32.68
C ILE A 31 -7.93 2.19 33.19
N GLU A 32 -7.79 2.05 34.51
CA GLU A 32 -6.97 1.01 35.14
C GLU A 32 -7.43 -0.40 34.72
N SER A 33 -8.75 -0.65 34.68
CA SER A 33 -9.30 -1.92 34.22
C SER A 33 -9.01 -2.19 32.74
N LEU A 34 -9.07 -1.17 31.89
CA LEU A 34 -8.75 -1.29 30.46
C LEU A 34 -7.25 -1.54 30.25
N GLU A 35 -6.39 -0.85 30.99
CA GLU A 35 -4.95 -1.04 30.93
C GLU A 35 -4.53 -2.42 31.43
N ALA A 36 -5.13 -2.91 32.52
CA ALA A 36 -4.93 -4.27 32.99
C ALA A 36 -5.34 -5.30 31.93
N SER A 37 -6.49 -5.10 31.30
CA SER A 37 -6.97 -5.98 30.22
C SER A 37 -6.04 -5.94 29.00
N LYS A 38 -5.55 -4.76 28.62
CA LYS A 38 -4.57 -4.59 27.54
C LYS A 38 -3.29 -5.35 27.83
N ARG A 39 -2.73 -5.22 29.05
CA ARG A 39 -1.51 -5.94 29.45
C ARG A 39 -1.70 -7.46 29.31
N LYS A 40 -2.82 -7.99 29.80
CA LYS A 40 -3.16 -9.42 29.63
C LYS A 40 -3.20 -9.83 28.15
N LEU A 41 -3.83 -9.05 27.28
CA LEU A 41 -3.87 -9.30 25.83
C LEU A 41 -2.49 -9.23 25.15
N LEU A 42 -1.55 -8.47 25.73
CA LEU A 42 -0.15 -8.40 25.32
C LEU A 42 0.72 -9.49 25.95
N ALA A 43 0.10 -10.46 26.64
CA ALA A 43 0.77 -11.51 27.40
C ALA A 43 1.67 -11.00 28.53
N GLU A 44 1.36 -9.82 29.07
CA GLU A 44 2.02 -9.24 30.23
C GLU A 44 1.22 -9.54 31.52
N SER A 45 1.91 -9.74 32.64
CA SER A 45 1.29 -9.91 33.97
C SER A 45 0.28 -11.07 34.07
N LEU A 46 0.56 -12.19 33.39
CA LEU A 46 -0.33 -13.36 33.38
C LEU A 46 -0.27 -14.23 34.64
N GLU A 47 0.68 -13.98 35.53
CA GLU A 47 0.93 -14.75 36.76
C GLU A 47 -0.29 -14.86 37.69
N SER A 48 -1.19 -13.87 37.63
CA SER A 48 -2.43 -13.82 38.41
C SER A 48 -3.67 -14.34 37.68
N CYS A 49 -3.53 -14.79 36.43
CA CYS A 49 -4.66 -15.24 35.62
C CYS A 49 -5.02 -16.70 35.93
N SER A 50 -6.32 -17.01 35.96
CA SER A 50 -6.79 -18.40 36.01
C SER A 50 -6.63 -19.10 34.67
N VAL A 51 -6.72 -20.43 34.66
CA VAL A 51 -6.65 -21.23 33.42
C VAL A 51 -7.80 -20.85 32.46
N GLU A 52 -8.99 -20.62 33.00
CA GLU A 52 -10.16 -20.19 32.23
C GLU A 52 -9.95 -18.82 31.61
N GLU A 53 -9.42 -17.84 32.37
CA GLU A 53 -9.11 -16.51 31.84
C GLU A 53 -8.06 -16.58 30.72
N LEU A 54 -7.03 -17.42 30.88
CA LEU A 54 -6.02 -17.63 29.84
C LEU A 54 -6.62 -18.20 28.56
N HIS A 55 -7.52 -19.17 28.68
CA HIS A 55 -8.20 -19.76 27.53
C HIS A 55 -9.11 -18.75 26.81
N GLU A 56 -9.80 -17.88 27.56
CA GLU A 56 -10.56 -16.78 26.96
C GLU A 56 -9.67 -15.78 26.20
N ILE A 57 -8.52 -15.42 26.78
CA ILE A 57 -7.55 -14.52 26.14
C ILE A 57 -7.04 -15.13 24.84
N GLU A 58 -6.65 -16.40 24.87
CA GLU A 58 -6.22 -17.15 23.69
C GLU A 58 -7.29 -17.14 22.60
N GLY A 59 -8.53 -17.52 22.93
CA GLY A 59 -9.63 -17.53 21.98
C GLY A 59 -9.92 -16.16 21.36
N LYS A 60 -9.85 -15.08 22.15
CA LYS A 60 -10.00 -13.69 21.67
C LYS A 60 -8.88 -13.31 20.69
N LEU A 61 -7.63 -13.65 21.02
CA LEU A 61 -6.47 -13.37 20.17
C LEU A 61 -6.54 -14.15 18.86
N GLU A 62 -6.85 -15.44 18.90
CA GLU A 62 -7.02 -16.27 17.72
C GLU A 62 -8.09 -15.72 16.78
N GLN A 63 -9.27 -15.40 17.31
CA GLN A 63 -10.37 -14.88 16.51
C GLN A 63 -9.99 -13.54 15.87
N SER A 64 -9.35 -12.65 16.62
CA SER A 64 -8.87 -11.36 16.11
C SER A 64 -7.84 -11.56 14.99
N LEU A 65 -6.88 -12.45 15.17
CA LEU A 65 -5.88 -12.78 14.15
C LEU A 65 -6.51 -13.37 12.89
N ARG A 66 -7.49 -14.27 13.03
CA ARG A 66 -8.27 -14.80 11.90
C ARG A 66 -8.93 -13.67 11.12
N ASN A 67 -9.59 -12.74 11.81
CA ASN A 67 -10.25 -11.59 11.19
C ASN A 67 -9.26 -10.68 10.46
N ILE A 68 -8.13 -10.34 11.10
CA ILE A 68 -7.09 -9.47 10.52
C ILE A 68 -6.50 -10.11 9.26
N ARG A 69 -6.15 -11.40 9.31
CA ARG A 69 -5.62 -12.14 8.17
C ARG A 69 -6.65 -12.23 7.04
N GLY A 70 -7.91 -12.51 7.36
CA GLY A 70 -9.01 -12.54 6.39
C GLY A 70 -9.13 -11.22 5.65
N ARG A 71 -9.20 -10.10 6.37
CA ARG A 71 -9.29 -8.77 5.77
C ARG A 71 -8.05 -8.41 4.95
N LYS A 72 -6.85 -8.72 5.44
CA LYS A 72 -5.60 -8.49 4.70
C LYS A 72 -5.58 -9.26 3.38
N ASN A 73 -5.96 -10.54 3.41
CA ASN A 73 -5.99 -11.39 2.22
C ASN A 73 -7.02 -10.91 1.21
N GLN A 74 -8.20 -10.48 1.67
CA GLN A 74 -9.22 -9.89 0.82
C GLN A 74 -8.68 -8.65 0.09
N LEU A 75 -8.13 -7.67 0.83
CA LEU A 75 -7.61 -6.43 0.26
C LEU A 75 -6.44 -6.65 -0.70
N LEU A 76 -5.58 -7.63 -0.40
CA LEU A 76 -4.49 -8.03 -1.31
C LEU A 76 -5.03 -8.69 -2.58
N GLY A 77 -6.04 -9.56 -2.46
CA GLY A 77 -6.72 -10.17 -3.60
C GLY A 77 -7.35 -9.13 -4.52
N GLU A 78 -8.04 -8.14 -3.95
CA GLU A 78 -8.61 -7.00 -4.70
C GLU A 78 -7.53 -6.19 -5.42
N GLN A 79 -6.39 -5.93 -4.78
CA GLN A 79 -5.26 -5.24 -5.42
C GLN A 79 -4.66 -6.05 -6.57
N ILE A 80 -4.45 -7.35 -6.37
CA ILE A 80 -3.93 -8.24 -7.42
C ILE A 80 -4.88 -8.26 -8.62
N ALA A 81 -6.19 -8.36 -8.39
CA ALA A 81 -7.19 -8.35 -9.45
C ALA A 81 -7.13 -7.05 -10.28
N ARG A 82 -7.12 -5.89 -9.62
CA ARG A 82 -7.01 -4.59 -10.28
C ARG A 82 -5.73 -4.44 -11.09
N LEU A 83 -4.60 -4.91 -10.56
CA LEU A 83 -3.32 -4.85 -11.27
C LEU A 83 -3.31 -5.76 -12.50
N LYS A 84 -3.87 -6.97 -12.40
CA LYS A 84 -4.00 -7.89 -13.53
C LYS A 84 -4.88 -7.32 -14.64
N GLU A 85 -5.99 -6.67 -14.29
CA GLU A 85 -6.84 -6.00 -15.26
C GLU A 85 -6.09 -4.86 -15.97
N LYS A 86 -5.40 -4.01 -15.21
CA LYS A 86 -4.57 -2.93 -15.77
C LYS A 86 -3.47 -3.47 -16.69
N GLU A 87 -2.80 -4.54 -16.30
CA GLU A 87 -1.79 -5.21 -17.12
C GLU A 87 -2.38 -5.68 -18.45
N GLN A 88 -3.56 -6.31 -18.44
CA GLN A 88 -4.23 -6.77 -19.65
C GLN A 88 -4.61 -5.61 -20.58
N THR A 89 -5.18 -4.54 -20.02
CA THR A 89 -5.54 -3.35 -20.81
C THR A 89 -4.31 -2.72 -21.46
N LEU A 90 -3.23 -2.50 -20.70
CA LEU A 90 -1.99 -1.94 -21.22
C LEU A 90 -1.34 -2.85 -22.28
N LYS A 91 -1.39 -4.18 -22.10
CA LYS A 91 -0.90 -5.12 -23.12
C LYS A 91 -1.67 -4.98 -24.43
N LYS A 92 -3.00 -4.89 -24.38
CA LYS A 92 -3.85 -4.70 -25.57
C LYS A 92 -3.55 -3.37 -26.26
N GLU A 93 -3.42 -2.29 -25.50
CA GLU A 93 -3.07 -0.97 -26.06
C GLU A 93 -1.67 -0.99 -26.70
N ASN A 94 -0.69 -1.63 -26.04
CA ASN A 94 0.67 -1.73 -26.56
C ASN A 94 0.70 -2.52 -27.88
N THR A 95 -0.02 -3.65 -27.97
CA THR A 95 -0.12 -4.41 -29.23
C THR A 95 -0.71 -3.57 -30.36
N LEU A 96 -1.77 -2.81 -30.10
CA LEU A 96 -2.39 -1.94 -31.11
C LEU A 96 -1.44 -0.82 -31.57
N LEU A 97 -0.71 -0.22 -30.64
CA LEU A 97 0.28 0.81 -30.97
C LEU A 97 1.43 0.23 -31.80
N GLN A 98 1.93 -0.96 -31.45
CA GLN A 98 2.98 -1.64 -32.21
C GLN A 98 2.53 -1.93 -33.65
N GLU A 99 1.30 -2.38 -33.86
CA GLU A 99 0.73 -2.60 -35.19
C GLU A 99 0.64 -1.30 -35.98
N LYS A 100 0.13 -0.22 -35.36
CA LYS A 100 0.05 1.10 -35.99
C LYS A 100 1.42 1.64 -36.39
N CYS A 101 2.44 1.49 -35.54
CA CYS A 101 3.80 1.90 -35.84
C CYS A 101 4.38 1.11 -37.02
N LYS A 102 4.16 -0.21 -37.08
CA LYS A 102 4.60 -1.04 -38.22
C LYS A 102 4.00 -0.59 -39.54
N LEU A 103 2.71 -0.23 -39.55
CA LEU A 103 2.02 0.28 -40.73
C LEU A 103 2.55 1.66 -41.19
N GLN A 104 2.93 2.53 -40.26
CA GLN A 104 3.54 3.82 -40.60
C GLN A 104 5.02 3.75 -40.99
N SER A 105 5.69 2.62 -40.73
CA SER A 105 7.11 2.42 -41.03
C SER A 105 7.36 1.76 -42.39
N GLN A 106 6.31 1.42 -43.15
CA GLN A 106 6.48 0.91 -44.52
C GLN A 106 6.86 2.06 -45.47
N PRO A 107 8.00 2.00 -46.18
CA PRO A 107 8.26 2.91 -47.30
C PRO A 107 7.26 2.62 -48.44
N PRO A 108 6.88 3.61 -49.27
CA PRO A 108 6.22 3.34 -50.54
C PRO A 108 7.03 2.33 -51.33
N LEU A 109 6.35 1.30 -51.87
CA LEU A 109 6.94 0.27 -52.71
C LEU A 109 7.78 0.95 -53.81
N ALA A 110 9.08 0.68 -53.80
CA ALA A 110 10.02 1.18 -54.79
C ALA A 110 9.59 0.70 -56.18
N ASP A 111 9.34 1.65 -57.08
CA ASP A 111 9.30 1.39 -58.51
C ASP A 111 10.62 0.74 -58.93
N LEU A 112 10.49 -0.33 -59.72
CA LEU A 112 11.59 -0.85 -60.53
C LEU A 112 12.06 0.28 -61.43
N GLU A 113 13.33 0.70 -61.33
CA GLU A 113 14.06 1.09 -62.53
C GLU A 113 15.59 1.03 -62.34
N GLU A 114 16.15 0.17 -63.19
CA GLU A 114 17.49 0.08 -63.77
C GLU A 114 18.76 0.44 -62.97
N ALA A 115 19.64 -0.56 -62.96
CA ALA A 115 21.04 -0.47 -62.61
C ALA A 115 21.79 0.51 -63.52
N VAL A 116 22.53 1.44 -62.93
CA VAL A 116 23.69 2.08 -63.56
C VAL A 116 24.81 2.17 -62.52
N PRO A 117 25.97 1.49 -62.72
CA PRO A 117 27.14 1.72 -61.89
C PRO A 117 27.87 2.96 -62.43
N TYR A 118 28.00 4.00 -61.61
CA TYR A 118 28.93 5.10 -61.87
C TYR A 118 29.86 5.24 -60.67
N GLU A 119 31.12 4.88 -60.89
CA GLU A 119 32.26 5.12 -60.02
C GLU A 119 32.51 6.64 -59.91
N GLN A 120 32.60 7.17 -58.69
CA GLN A 120 33.28 8.45 -58.47
C GLN A 120 33.84 8.58 -57.05
N ASP A 121 35.18 8.57 -57.04
CA ASP A 121 36.10 8.99 -55.98
C ASP A 121 35.77 10.40 -55.46
N GLY A 122 35.83 10.57 -54.14
CA GLY A 122 35.51 11.83 -53.47
C GLY A 122 35.37 11.65 -51.97
N GLN A 123 36.47 11.82 -51.25
CA GLN A 123 36.60 11.73 -49.78
C GLN A 123 35.40 12.35 -49.03
N HIS A 124 34.49 11.50 -48.55
CA HIS A 124 33.51 11.89 -47.54
C HIS A 124 34.09 11.50 -46.18
N ASN A 125 34.56 12.48 -45.42
CA ASN A 125 35.00 12.25 -44.05
C ASN A 125 33.82 11.65 -43.27
N GLU A 126 33.94 10.39 -42.90
CA GLU A 126 33.02 9.72 -41.99
C GLU A 126 33.17 10.39 -40.63
N VAL A 127 32.25 11.31 -40.31
CA VAL A 127 32.12 11.79 -38.93
C VAL A 127 31.32 10.72 -38.21
N GLU A 128 32.02 9.91 -37.42
CA GLU A 128 31.41 8.94 -36.52
C GLU A 128 30.47 9.69 -35.57
N THR A 129 29.18 9.64 -35.86
CA THR A 129 28.17 10.08 -34.91
C THR A 129 27.87 8.88 -34.04
N GLU A 130 28.38 8.89 -32.81
CA GLU A 130 27.97 7.92 -31.79
C GLU A 130 26.50 8.16 -31.42
N LEU A 131 25.59 7.62 -32.22
CA LEU A 131 24.17 7.57 -31.88
C LEU A 131 23.97 6.44 -30.85
N PHE A 132 24.20 6.76 -29.58
CA PHE A 132 23.98 5.83 -28.48
C PHE A 132 22.47 5.74 -28.15
N ILE A 133 21.76 4.85 -28.84
CA ILE A 133 20.40 4.43 -28.44
C ILE A 133 20.55 3.30 -27.41
N GLY A 134 20.99 3.65 -26.20
CA GLY A 134 21.13 2.71 -25.09
C GLY A 134 20.92 3.40 -23.74
N CYS A 135 20.26 2.73 -22.79
CA CYS A 135 20.17 3.23 -21.42
C CYS A 135 21.56 3.13 -20.77
N PRO A 136 22.11 4.20 -20.17
CA PRO A 136 23.43 4.14 -19.56
C PRO A 136 23.38 3.25 -18.31
N GLY A 137 24.31 2.29 -18.20
CA GLY A 137 24.67 1.68 -16.92
C GLY A 137 24.27 0.22 -16.64
N ARG A 138 24.32 -0.70 -17.61
CA ARG A 138 24.40 -2.14 -17.29
C ARG A 138 25.64 -2.77 -17.88
N GLY A 139 26.50 -3.27 -17.00
CA GLY A 139 27.77 -3.92 -17.32
C GLY A 139 27.60 -5.06 -18.30
N ARG A 140 28.58 -5.18 -19.21
CA ARG A 140 28.68 -6.24 -20.20
C ARG A 140 28.74 -7.59 -19.49
N ILE A 141 27.76 -8.45 -19.75
CA ILE A 141 27.90 -9.90 -19.56
C ILE A 141 28.36 -10.44 -20.90
N ASN A 142 29.63 -10.85 -20.98
CA ASN A 142 30.16 -11.56 -22.14
C ASN A 142 29.52 -12.96 -22.19
N CYS A 143 28.61 -13.17 -23.14
CA CYS A 143 28.28 -14.51 -23.61
C CYS A 143 29.29 -14.90 -24.70
N MET A 144 30.38 -15.56 -24.30
CA MET A 144 31.17 -16.36 -25.24
C MET A 144 30.41 -17.65 -25.52
N SER A 145 29.80 -17.75 -26.69
CA SER A 145 29.46 -19.03 -27.30
C SER A 145 30.71 -19.58 -28.00
N GLN A 146 31.32 -20.62 -27.44
CA GLN A 146 32.28 -21.45 -28.17
C GLN A 146 31.53 -22.60 -28.83
N SER A 147 31.79 -22.78 -30.12
CA SER A 147 31.45 -23.94 -30.93
C SER A 147 32.28 -25.17 -30.55
#